data_AF-A0A1F2P7F0-F1
#
_entry.id   AF-A0A1F2P7F0-F1
#
_cell.length_a   1.000
_cell.length_b   1.000
_cell.length_c   1.000
_cell.angle_alpha   90.00
_cell.angle_beta   90.00
_cell.angle_gamma   90.00
#
_symmetry.space_group_name_H-M   'P 1'
#
loop_
_entity.id
_entity.type
_entity.pdbx_description
1 polymer ?
#
loop_
_entity_poly.entity_id
_entity_poly.type
_entity_poly.pdbx_seq_one_letter_code
_entity_poly.pdbx_strand_id
1 'polypeptide(L)'
;MDWFFNEKYGRWVCALLDDAIAESSIKLLDEAYRKYLHITPIREVITDHGSQFYANRRDKKGEAKHSFEEYCKQRGIKQTLCKYNHPQSNGKMEKWFDTYNRHRDDFDSIQEFVDWYNRIGPHMSLNFDELETPKQAFYRKCDDIIFGNFVLMMESLLEEEI
;
A
#
# COMPACT_ATOMS: atom_id res chain seq x y z
N MET A 1 4.53 7.12 12.18
CA MET A 1 4.05 6.15 13.19
C MET A 1 2.77 6.71 13.77
N ASP A 2 1.64 6.31 13.19
CA ASP A 2 0.34 6.88 13.55
C ASP A 2 -0.22 6.14 14.76
N TRP A 3 -0.23 6.86 15.87
CA TRP A 3 -0.87 6.42 17.10
C TRP A 3 -2.37 6.68 16.98
N PHE A 4 -3.18 5.63 17.10
CA PHE A 4 -4.63 5.76 17.11
C PHE A 4 -5.14 5.60 18.55
N PHE A 5 -5.80 6.63 19.08
CA PHE A 5 -6.44 6.53 20.39
C PHE A 5 -7.78 5.81 20.24
N ASN A 6 -7.89 4.62 20.82
CA ASN A 6 -9.14 3.88 20.82
C ASN A 6 -10.00 4.32 22.01
N GLU A 7 -11.04 5.10 21.72
CA GLU A 7 -11.97 5.65 22.72
C GLU A 7 -12.72 4.56 23.49
N LYS A 8 -13.05 3.44 22.85
CA LYS A 8 -13.78 2.32 23.47
C LYS A 8 -12.97 1.65 24.59
N TYR A 9 -11.65 1.55 24.41
CA TYR A 9 -10.76 0.91 25.38
C TYR A 9 -9.94 1.90 26.20
N GLY A 10 -10.12 3.21 26.00
CA GLY A 10 -9.40 4.27 26.71
C GLY A 10 -7.87 4.19 26.58
N ARG A 11 -7.36 3.62 25.49
CA ARG A 11 -5.93 3.36 25.31
C ARG A 11 -5.47 3.68 23.90
N TRP A 12 -4.21 4.07 23.81
CA TRP A 12 -3.50 4.20 22.54
C TRP A 12 -3.22 2.82 21.97
N VAL A 13 -3.60 2.60 20.71
CA VAL A 13 -3.41 1.34 20.00
C VAL A 13 -2.60 1.65 18.74
N CYS A 14 -1.49 0.92 18.56
CA CYS A 14 -0.68 0.98 17.35
C CYS A 14 -1.20 -0.10 16.39
N ALA A 15 -1.65 0.29 15.19
CA ALA A 15 -2.03 -0.66 14.15
C ALA A 15 -0.77 -1.10 13.38
N LEU A 16 -0.09 -2.12 13.91
CA LEU A 16 0.88 -3.01 13.24
C LEU A 16 2.16 -2.39 12.64
N LEU A 17 3.19 -2.37 13.45
CA LEU A 17 4.42 -3.19 13.34
C LEU A 17 5.13 -2.97 14.68
N ASP A 18 5.56 -4.05 15.33
CA ASP A 18 6.09 -4.03 16.72
C ASP A 18 7.29 -3.08 16.86
N ASP A 19 7.94 -2.73 15.75
CA ASP A 19 8.85 -1.60 15.61
C ASP A 19 8.59 -0.87 14.29
N ALA A 20 8.20 0.41 14.34
CA ALA A 20 8.10 1.30 13.18
C ALA A 20 9.49 1.75 12.71
N ILE A 21 10.27 0.79 12.23
CA ILE A 21 11.60 1.00 11.68
C ILE A 21 11.58 0.89 10.15
N ALA A 22 12.55 1.56 9.52
CA ALA A 22 12.68 1.56 8.07
C ALA A 22 12.80 0.16 7.47
N GLU A 23 13.43 -0.78 8.18
CA GLU A 23 13.58 -2.16 7.72
C GLU A 23 12.24 -2.88 7.55
N SER A 24 11.33 -2.75 8.52
CA SER A 24 9.98 -3.35 8.43
C SER A 24 9.19 -2.77 7.26
N SER A 25 9.34 -1.46 7.02
CA SER A 25 8.70 -0.77 5.89
C SER A 25 9.27 -1.25 4.54
N ILE A 26 10.59 -1.46 4.46
CA ILE A 26 11.25 -2.02 3.27
C ILE A 26 10.76 -3.45 3.02
N LYS A 27 10.72 -4.31 4.04
CA LYS A 27 10.23 -5.68 3.92
C LYS A 27 8.80 -5.73 3.37
N LEU A 28 7.91 -4.91 3.93
CA LEU A 28 6.52 -4.82 3.46
C LEU A 28 6.44 -4.38 2.00
N LEU A 29 7.18 -3.34 1.61
CA LEU A 29 7.20 -2.86 0.23
C LEU A 29 7.77 -3.91 -0.72
N ASP A 30 8.79 -4.64 -0.29
CA ASP A 30 9.46 -5.67 -1.07
C ASP A 30 8.59 -6.92 -1.29
N GLU A 31 7.84 -7.33 -0.27
CA GLU A 31 6.83 -8.37 -0.39
C GLU A 31 5.73 -7.97 -1.37
N ALA A 32 5.21 -6.74 -1.26
CA ALA A 32 4.21 -6.22 -2.18
C ALA A 32 4.76 -6.12 -3.62
N TYR A 33 5.99 -5.63 -3.77
CA TYR A 33 6.67 -5.51 -5.06
C TYR A 33 6.78 -6.88 -5.73
N ARG A 34 7.31 -7.89 -5.03
CA ARG A 34 7.45 -9.25 -5.56
C ARG A 34 6.10 -9.88 -5.90
N LYS A 35 5.11 -9.71 -5.02
CA LYS A 35 3.77 -10.28 -5.19
C LYS A 35 3.10 -9.80 -6.48
N TYR A 36 3.25 -8.52 -6.83
CA TYR A 36 2.54 -7.91 -7.96
C TYR A 36 3.43 -7.63 -9.17
N LEU A 37 4.70 -8.03 -9.14
CA LEU A 37 5.65 -7.81 -10.24
C LEU A 37 5.17 -8.40 -11.58
N HIS A 38 4.42 -9.51 -11.55
CA HIS A 38 3.83 -10.14 -12.73
C HIS A 38 2.77 -9.27 -13.44
N ILE A 39 2.19 -8.28 -12.74
CA ILE A 39 1.29 -7.30 -13.33
C ILE A 39 2.09 -6.09 -13.78
N THR A 40 2.75 -5.42 -12.85
CA THR A 40 3.59 -4.25 -13.13
C THR A 40 4.52 -4.00 -11.94
N PRO A 41 5.76 -3.53 -12.16
CA PRO A 41 6.58 -3.01 -11.08
C PRO A 41 5.86 -1.84 -10.40
N ILE A 42 6.01 -1.72 -9.08
CA ILE A 42 5.52 -0.56 -8.33
C ILE A 42 6.31 0.66 -8.80
N ARG A 43 5.60 1.67 -9.33
CA ARG A 43 6.25 2.86 -9.90
C ARG A 43 6.44 3.97 -8.87
N GLU A 44 5.47 4.14 -7.99
CA GLU A 44 5.47 5.21 -7.01
C GLU A 44 4.92 4.71 -5.66
N VAL A 45 5.45 5.26 -4.57
CA VAL A 45 4.95 5.05 -3.21
C VAL A 45 4.69 6.39 -2.55
N ILE A 46 3.58 6.49 -1.82
CA ILE A 46 3.22 7.69 -1.07
C ILE A 46 3.51 7.41 0.41
N THR A 47 4.31 8.25 1.06
CA THR A 47 4.68 8.07 2.48
C THR A 47 4.50 9.36 3.27
N ASP A 48 4.29 9.25 4.59
CA ASP A 48 4.35 10.40 5.50
C ASP A 48 5.81 10.85 5.75
N HIS A 49 5.97 11.88 6.57
CA HIS A 49 7.27 12.36 7.06
C HIS A 49 7.79 11.56 8.27
N GLY A 50 7.30 10.34 8.48
CA GLY A 50 7.72 9.49 9.58
C GLY A 50 9.19 9.08 9.47
N SER A 51 9.82 8.87 10.62
CA SER A 51 11.23 8.46 10.73
C SER A 51 11.56 7.14 10.03
N GLN A 52 10.54 6.33 9.74
CA GLN A 52 10.64 5.06 9.02
C GLN A 52 10.72 5.21 7.49
N PHE A 53 10.39 6.39 6.95
CA PHE A 53 10.44 6.67 5.51
C PHE A 53 11.38 7.81 5.15
N TYR A 54 11.77 8.61 6.15
CA TYR A 54 12.52 9.83 5.97
C TYR A 54 13.45 10.09 7.16
N ALA A 55 14.65 10.60 6.89
CA ALA A 55 15.60 10.93 7.95
C ALA A 55 15.26 12.29 8.59
N ASN A 56 14.93 12.26 9.89
CA ASN A 56 14.66 13.47 10.69
C ASN A 56 15.87 14.38 10.90
N ARG A 57 17.10 13.88 10.70
CA ARG A 57 18.34 14.66 10.77
C ARG A 57 19.08 14.58 9.44
N ARG A 58 19.16 15.72 8.76
CA ARG A 58 20.03 15.91 7.60
C ARG A 58 21.38 16.43 8.04
N ASP A 59 22.44 16.02 7.35
CA ASP A 59 23.77 16.56 7.60
C ASP A 59 23.83 18.06 7.23
N LYS A 60 24.96 18.73 7.52
CA LYS A 60 25.17 20.15 7.20
C LYS A 60 25.15 20.45 5.69
N LYS A 61 25.15 19.42 4.83
CA LYS A 61 25.06 19.51 3.36
C LYS A 61 23.65 19.20 2.85
N GLY A 62 22.69 18.88 3.73
CA GLY A 62 21.32 18.55 3.38
C GLY A 62 21.13 17.11 2.94
N GLU A 63 22.16 16.26 3.00
CA GLU A 63 22.09 14.86 2.65
C GLU A 63 21.75 14.02 3.90
N ALA A 64 20.82 13.09 3.73
CA ALA A 64 20.60 12.03 4.69
C ALA A 64 20.37 10.75 3.91
N LYS A 65 21.24 9.76 4.13
CA LYS A 65 21.05 8.43 3.57
C LYS A 65 20.02 7.70 4.44
N HIS A 66 18.79 7.61 3.94
CA HIS A 66 17.74 6.83 4.56
C HIS A 66 17.57 5.51 3.80
N SER A 67 17.57 4.37 4.50
CA SER A 67 17.56 3.05 3.87
C SER A 67 16.31 2.82 3.01
N PHE A 68 15.17 3.38 3.39
CA PHE A 68 13.94 3.31 2.59
C PHE A 68 14.05 4.09 1.28
N GLU A 69 14.66 5.29 1.30
CA GLU A 69 14.89 6.08 0.09
C GLU A 69 15.85 5.36 -0.85
N GLU A 70 16.89 4.74 -0.30
CA GLU A 70 17.87 3.97 -1.07
C GLU A 70 17.23 2.74 -1.72
N TYR A 71 16.40 2.00 -0.99
CA TYR A 71 15.62 0.89 -1.54
C TYR A 71 14.74 1.35 -2.71
N CYS A 72 14.01 2.45 -2.54
CA CYS A 72 13.17 2.99 -3.61
C CYS A 72 13.99 3.38 -4.84
N LYS A 73 15.12 4.08 -4.65
CA LYS A 73 16.04 4.47 -5.73
C LYS A 73 16.59 3.27 -6.49
N GLN A 74 17.02 2.23 -5.78
CA GLN A 74 17.58 1.01 -6.40
C GLN A 74 16.56 0.28 -7.29
N ARG A 75 15.27 0.33 -6.95
CA ARG A 75 14.20 -0.30 -7.75
C ARG A 75 13.52 0.66 -8.74
N GLY A 76 14.00 1.89 -8.87
CA GLY A 76 13.35 2.90 -9.73
C GLY A 76 11.96 3.34 -9.24
N ILE A 77 11.67 3.15 -7.95
CA ILE A 77 10.41 3.55 -7.32
C ILE A 77 10.52 5.01 -6.91
N LYS A 78 9.57 5.84 -7.37
CA LYS A 78 9.48 7.24 -6.94
C LYS A 78 8.75 7.35 -5.60
N GLN A 79 9.45 7.80 -4.57
CA GLN A 79 8.83 8.16 -3.29
C GLN A 79 8.25 9.57 -3.36
N THR A 80 6.95 9.68 -3.08
CA THR A 80 6.23 10.96 -2.97
C THR A 80 5.85 11.18 -1.52
N LEU A 81 6.39 12.22 -0.89
CA LEU A 81 6.04 12.58 0.47
C LEU A 81 4.66 13.27 0.48
N CYS A 82 3.74 12.78 1.30
CA CYS A 82 2.46 13.44 1.54
C CYS A 82 2.69 14.84 2.09
N LYS A 83 2.16 15.85 1.41
CA LYS A 83 2.12 17.21 1.95
C LYS A 83 1.22 17.22 3.20
N TYR A 84 1.57 18.07 4.16
CA TYR A 84 0.68 18.40 5.27
C TYR A 84 -0.65 18.92 4.67
N ASN A 85 -1.78 18.36 5.09
CA ASN A 85 -3.10 18.58 4.49
C ASN A 85 -3.21 18.13 3.01
N HIS A 86 -3.11 16.82 2.74
CA HIS A 86 -3.48 16.23 1.44
C HIS A 86 -4.80 15.46 1.54
N PRO A 87 -5.97 16.13 1.39
CA PRO A 87 -7.27 15.57 1.76
C PRO A 87 -7.63 14.27 1.03
N GLN A 88 -7.18 14.10 -0.22
CA GLN A 88 -7.52 12.89 -0.98
C GLN A 88 -6.73 11.64 -0.54
N SER A 89 -5.46 11.79 -0.19
CA SER A 89 -4.62 10.65 0.22
C SER A 89 -4.88 10.31 1.68
N ASN A 90 -4.92 11.34 2.52
CA ASN A 90 -5.22 11.21 3.94
C ASN A 90 -6.67 10.72 4.12
N GLY A 91 -7.63 11.24 3.36
CA GLY A 91 -9.03 10.84 3.47
C GLY A 91 -9.28 9.36 3.13
N LYS A 92 -8.53 8.77 2.19
CA LYS A 92 -8.63 7.31 1.93
C LYS A 92 -8.09 6.48 3.08
N MET A 93 -6.93 6.85 3.63
CA MET A 93 -6.34 6.17 4.78
C MET A 93 -7.22 6.33 6.03
N GLU A 94 -7.68 7.55 6.31
CA GLU A 94 -8.62 7.85 7.39
C GLU A 94 -9.89 7.01 7.26
N LYS A 95 -10.45 6.89 6.04
CA LYS A 95 -11.66 6.08 5.83
C LYS A 95 -11.42 4.59 6.02
N TRP A 96 -10.24 4.09 5.63
CA TRP A 96 -9.83 2.72 5.90
C TRP A 96 -9.74 2.45 7.41
N PHE A 97 -9.07 3.33 8.15
CA PHE A 97 -8.96 3.20 9.61
C PHE A 97 -10.32 3.33 10.32
N ASP A 98 -11.16 4.26 9.90
CA ASP A 98 -12.54 4.40 10.39
C ASP A 98 -13.34 3.10 10.17
N THR A 99 -13.20 2.48 9.00
CA THR A 99 -13.85 1.19 8.69
C THR A 99 -13.27 0.05 9.52
N TYR A 100 -11.94 0.01 9.69
CA TYR A 100 -11.27 -0.95 10.56
C TYR A 100 -11.78 -0.83 11.99
N ASN A 101 -11.82 0.38 12.56
CA ASN A 101 -12.25 0.58 13.95
C ASN A 101 -13.71 0.21 14.18
N ARG A 102 -14.59 0.44 13.21
CA ARG A 102 -16.01 0.08 13.31
C ARG A 102 -16.25 -1.43 13.28
N HIS A 103 -15.47 -2.17 12.51
CA HIS A 103 -15.70 -3.59 12.27
C HIS A 103 -14.65 -4.51 12.91
N ARG A 104 -13.62 -3.96 13.57
CA ARG A 104 -12.53 -4.77 14.13
C ARG A 104 -13.03 -5.84 15.08
N ASP A 105 -14.03 -5.53 15.88
CA ASP A 105 -14.57 -6.45 16.89
C ASP A 105 -15.45 -7.56 16.30
N ASP A 106 -15.77 -7.48 15.00
CA ASP A 106 -16.52 -8.50 14.26
C ASP A 106 -15.62 -9.64 13.75
N PHE A 107 -14.29 -9.54 13.90
CA PHE A 107 -13.31 -10.50 13.36
C PHE A 107 -12.30 -10.98 14.41
N ASP A 108 -11.90 -12.24 14.32
CA ASP A 108 -10.93 -12.84 15.25
C ASP A 108 -9.51 -12.38 14.96
N SER A 109 -9.21 -12.04 13.70
CA SER A 109 -7.89 -11.58 13.27
C SER A 109 -7.92 -10.40 12.28
N ILE A 110 -6.80 -9.67 12.21
CA ILE A 110 -6.59 -8.64 11.17
C ILE A 110 -6.69 -9.24 9.76
N GLN A 111 -6.25 -10.48 9.60
CA GLN A 111 -6.22 -11.14 8.30
C GLN A 111 -7.63 -11.44 7.78
N GLU A 112 -8.55 -11.82 8.68
CA GLU A 112 -9.97 -11.99 8.37
C GLU A 112 -10.63 -10.67 8.00
N PHE A 113 -10.39 -9.60 8.77
CA PHE A 113 -10.87 -8.27 8.42
C PHE A 113 -10.37 -7.83 7.04
N VAL A 114 -9.07 -8.01 6.76
CA VAL A 114 -8.47 -7.65 5.47
C VAL A 114 -9.07 -8.47 4.32
N ASP A 115 -9.37 -9.74 4.54
CA ASP A 115 -9.99 -10.59 3.52
C ASP A 115 -11.43 -10.16 3.25
N TRP A 116 -12.22 -9.93 4.30
CA TRP A 116 -13.58 -9.39 4.18
C TRP A 116 -13.59 -8.03 3.48
N TYR A 117 -12.73 -7.09 3.90
CA TYR A 117 -12.65 -5.75 3.32
C TYR A 117 -12.33 -5.80 1.83
N ASN A 118 -11.42 -6.67 1.42
CA ASN A 118 -10.98 -6.72 0.02
C ASN A 118 -11.86 -7.58 -0.89
N ARG A 119 -12.53 -8.61 -0.37
CA ARG A 119 -13.23 -9.64 -1.19
C ARG A 119 -14.73 -9.71 -1.00
N ILE A 120 -15.27 -9.17 0.08
CA ILE A 120 -16.69 -9.30 0.44
C ILE A 120 -17.36 -7.93 0.50
N GLY A 121 -16.72 -6.94 1.14
CA GLY A 121 -17.30 -5.61 1.33
C GLY A 121 -17.32 -4.78 0.03
N PRO A 122 -18.49 -4.50 -0.57
CA PRO A 122 -18.57 -3.54 -1.68
C PRO A 122 -18.30 -2.13 -1.17
N HIS A 123 -17.57 -1.33 -1.95
CA HIS A 123 -17.21 0.02 -1.54
C HIS A 123 -18.00 1.07 -2.33
N MET A 124 -18.67 2.00 -1.64
CA MET A 124 -19.54 3.01 -2.30
C MET A 124 -18.80 3.94 -3.27
N SER A 125 -17.48 4.08 -3.13
CA SER A 125 -16.64 4.87 -4.04
C SER A 125 -16.17 4.09 -5.28
N LEU A 126 -16.59 2.83 -5.43
CA LEU A 126 -16.33 1.95 -6.57
C LEU A 126 -17.63 1.75 -7.36
N ASN A 127 -17.68 0.79 -8.29
CA ASN A 127 -18.92 0.47 -8.97
C ASN A 127 -19.92 -0.23 -8.01
N PHE A 128 -20.67 0.58 -7.28
CA PHE A 128 -21.58 0.09 -6.25
C PHE A 128 -22.81 -0.60 -6.85
N ASP A 129 -23.22 -0.24 -8.07
CA ASP A 129 -24.31 -0.91 -8.77
C ASP A 129 -24.00 -2.39 -9.05
N GLU A 130 -22.72 -2.71 -9.22
CA GLU A 130 -22.21 -4.08 -9.38
C GLU A 130 -21.67 -4.68 -8.06
N LEU A 131 -21.86 -3.98 -6.94
CA LEU A 131 -21.30 -4.35 -5.63
C LEU A 131 -19.79 -4.63 -5.71
N GLU A 132 -19.06 -3.78 -6.45
CA GLU A 132 -17.65 -3.96 -6.71
C GLU A 132 -16.81 -3.89 -5.42
N THR A 133 -16.02 -4.94 -5.21
CA THR A 133 -15.06 -5.06 -4.11
C THR A 133 -13.72 -4.41 -4.48
N PRO A 134 -12.89 -4.01 -3.48
CA PRO A 134 -11.56 -3.47 -3.75
C PRO A 134 -10.69 -4.40 -4.60
N LYS A 135 -10.78 -5.72 -4.41
CA LYS A 135 -10.04 -6.69 -5.22
C LYS A 135 -10.50 -6.67 -6.69
N GLN A 136 -11.81 -6.65 -6.95
CA GLN A 136 -12.33 -6.57 -8.31
C GLN A 136 -11.89 -5.27 -9.00
N ALA A 137 -12.02 -4.14 -8.29
CA ALA A 137 -11.58 -2.85 -8.82
C ALA A 137 -10.08 -2.80 -9.12
N PHE A 138 -9.26 -3.47 -8.32
CA PHE A 138 -7.82 -3.57 -8.59
C PHE A 138 -7.55 -4.27 -9.92
N TYR A 139 -8.07 -5.48 -10.12
CA TYR A 139 -7.85 -6.23 -11.35
C TYR A 139 -8.44 -5.50 -12.56
N ARG A 140 -9.68 -5.01 -12.46
CA ARG A 140 -10.31 -4.24 -13.55
C ARG A 140 -9.47 -3.03 -13.99
N LYS A 141 -8.87 -2.31 -13.04
CA LYS A 141 -7.98 -1.16 -13.36
C LYS A 141 -6.63 -1.58 -13.95
N CYS A 142 -6.26 -2.85 -13.81
CA CYS A 142 -5.05 -3.43 -14.36
C CYS A 142 -5.31 -4.25 -15.63
N ASP A 143 -6.56 -4.41 -16.08
CA ASP A 143 -6.93 -5.31 -17.19
C ASP A 143 -6.09 -5.05 -18.45
N ASP A 144 -5.92 -3.78 -18.86
CA ASP A 144 -5.12 -3.43 -20.04
C ASP A 144 -3.66 -3.86 -19.92
N ILE A 145 -3.08 -3.76 -18.71
CA ILE A 145 -1.70 -4.14 -18.42
C ILE A 145 -1.58 -5.67 -18.44
N ILE A 146 -2.52 -6.36 -17.80
CA ILE A 146 -2.54 -7.82 -17.72
C ILE A 146 -2.68 -8.41 -19.13
N PHE A 147 -3.59 -7.85 -19.93
CA PHE A 147 -3.78 -8.27 -21.31
C PHE A 147 -2.54 -7.98 -22.17
N GLY A 148 -1.95 -6.78 -22.04
CA GLY A 148 -0.70 -6.45 -22.73
C GLY A 148 0.45 -7.40 -22.39
N ASN A 149 0.63 -7.73 -21.10
CA ASN A 149 1.64 -8.70 -20.68
C ASN A 149 1.39 -10.10 -21.26
N PHE A 150 0.13 -10.52 -21.34
CA PHE A 150 -0.24 -11.79 -21.95
C PHE A 150 0.12 -11.82 -23.44
N VAL A 151 -0.19 -10.76 -24.19
CA VAL A 151 0.16 -10.66 -25.62
C VAL A 151 1.67 -10.75 -25.82
N LEU A 152 2.46 -9.97 -25.07
CA LEU A 152 3.93 -10.00 -25.14
C LEU A 152 4.51 -11.37 -24.84
N MET A 153 3.95 -12.08 -23.86
CA MET A 153 4.35 -13.44 -23.52
C MET A 153 4.03 -14.43 -24.65
N MET A 154 2.87 -14.30 -25.29
CA MET A 154 2.50 -15.15 -26.43
C MET A 154 3.42 -14.89 -27.63
N GLU A 155 3.76 -13.62 -27.90
CA GLU A 155 4.70 -13.25 -28.96
C GLU A 155 6.08 -13.85 -28.71
N SER A 156 6.63 -13.74 -27.49
CA SER A 156 7.93 -14.33 -27.17
C SER A 156 7.96 -15.85 -27.30
N LEU A 157 6.87 -16.54 -26.91
CA LEU A 157 6.78 -18.00 -27.03
C LEU A 157 6.74 -18.45 -28.50
N LEU A 158 6.07 -17.68 -29.37
CA LEU A 158 6.01 -17.97 -30.81
C LEU A 158 7.35 -17.71 -31.50
N GLU A 159 8.11 -16.71 -31.05
CA GLU A 159 9.46 -16.42 -31.56
C GLU A 159 10.49 -17.49 -31.16
N GLU A 160 10.31 -18.14 -30.01
CA GLU A 160 11.19 -19.22 -29.54
C GLU A 160 10.96 -20.57 -30.25
N GLU A 161 9.82 -20.74 -30.95
CA GLU A 161 9.47 -21.96 -31.69
C GLU A 161 9.93 -21.96 -33.17
N ILE A 162 10.52 -20.86 -33.67
CA ILE A 162 11.00 -20.68 -35.06
C ILE A 162 12.53 -20.75 -35.12
#